data_AF-F3GGY0-F1
#
_entry.id   AF-F3GGY0-F1
#
_cell.length_a   1.000
_cell.length_b   1.000
_cell.length_c   1.000
_cell.angle_alpha   90.00
_cell.angle_beta   90.00
_cell.angle_gamma   90.00
#
_symmetry.space_group_name_H-M   'P 1'
#
loop_
_entity.id
_entity.type
_entity.pdbx_description
1 polymer ?
#
loop_
_entity_poly.entity_id
_entity_poly.type
_entity_poly.pdbx_seq_one_letter_code
_entity_poly.pdbx_strand_id
1 'polypeptide(L)'
;MLALKFSPPTPNHNSKHTDFDNLLAELEADPRNAQDMADAGAWASDFLYPGEAETLRTARLRKGLSQKQLASLIGTSQPHIANLEKSGNDVMLSTAVKLCAALDIEFGCLPGMIDRQRSINSQKELK
;
A
#
# COMPACT_ATOMS: atom_id res chain seq x y z
N MET A 1 7.93 3.79 -24.88
CA MET A 1 8.62 3.48 -23.61
C MET A 1 8.92 4.81 -22.93
N LEU A 2 8.03 5.24 -22.02
CA LEU A 2 8.19 6.53 -21.34
C LEU A 2 9.28 6.35 -20.28
N ALA A 3 10.43 7.02 -20.44
CA ALA A 3 11.48 6.98 -19.44
C ALA A 3 10.99 7.70 -18.19
N LEU A 4 10.79 6.95 -17.09
CA LEU A 4 10.59 7.50 -15.75
C LEU A 4 11.81 8.39 -15.42
N LYS A 5 11.62 9.71 -15.49
CA LYS A 5 12.64 10.68 -15.07
C LYS A 5 12.50 10.91 -13.57
N PHE A 6 12.71 9.85 -12.82
CA PHE A 6 12.74 9.90 -11.36
C PHE A 6 13.94 10.75 -10.91
N SER A 7 13.69 11.89 -10.26
CA SER A 7 14.72 12.74 -9.67
C SER A 7 14.50 12.78 -8.16
N PRO A 8 15.11 11.87 -7.39
CA PRO A 8 14.92 11.83 -5.96
C PRO A 8 15.52 13.08 -5.30
N PRO A 9 14.86 13.64 -4.28
CA PRO A 9 15.46 14.68 -3.47
C PRO A 9 16.69 14.16 -2.72
N THR A 10 17.64 15.05 -2.42
CA THR A 10 18.83 14.72 -1.64
C THR A 10 18.45 14.58 -0.16
N PRO A 11 18.58 13.40 0.46
CA PRO A 11 18.16 13.21 1.85
C PRO A 11 19.09 13.97 2.81
N ASN A 12 18.54 14.55 3.87
CA ASN A 12 19.29 15.08 5.01
C ASN A 12 19.51 13.95 6.03
N HIS A 13 20.76 13.60 6.36
CA HIS A 13 21.15 12.35 7.04
C HIS A 13 21.23 12.40 8.57
N ASN A 14 20.51 13.32 9.23
CA ASN A 14 20.77 13.62 10.65
C ASN A 14 19.73 13.12 11.67
N SER A 15 18.93 12.08 11.40
CA SER A 15 18.23 11.38 12.49
C SER A 15 17.80 9.95 12.19
N LYS A 16 18.19 9.04 13.09
CA LYS A 16 17.79 7.62 13.08
C LYS A 16 16.26 7.47 12.93
N HIS A 17 15.86 6.69 11.93
CA HIS A 17 14.50 6.22 11.60
C HIS A 17 13.50 7.22 10.98
N THR A 18 13.85 8.49 10.81
CA THR A 18 12.96 9.49 10.15
C THR A 18 13.41 9.84 8.73
N ASP A 19 14.65 9.52 8.36
CA ASP A 19 15.22 9.93 7.07
C ASP A 19 14.46 9.36 5.87
N PHE A 20 14.02 8.08 5.92
CA PHE A 20 13.27 7.50 4.81
C PHE A 20 11.85 8.04 4.72
N ASP A 21 11.18 8.21 5.86
CA ASP A 21 9.83 8.76 5.92
C ASP A 21 9.77 10.22 5.47
N ASN A 22 10.81 11.00 5.80
CA ASN A 22 10.96 12.38 5.36
C ASN A 22 11.31 12.45 3.88
N LEU A 23 12.21 11.59 3.41
CA LEU A 23 12.53 11.49 1.98
C LEU A 23 11.28 11.14 1.16
N LEU A 24 10.48 10.19 1.64
CA LEU A 24 9.24 9.80 0.99
C LEU A 24 8.22 10.95 0.99
N ALA A 25 8.09 11.67 2.10
CA ALA A 25 7.20 12.84 2.18
C ALA A 25 7.64 13.97 1.24
N GLU A 26 8.95 14.24 1.15
CA GLU A 26 9.53 15.22 0.22
C GLU A 26 9.30 14.80 -1.24
N LEU A 27 9.48 13.51 -1.53
CA LEU A 27 9.23 12.95 -2.85
C LEU A 27 7.75 13.05 -3.23
N GLU A 28 6.84 12.69 -2.33
CA GLU A 28 5.38 12.77 -2.53
C GLU A 28 4.84 14.21 -2.60
N ALA A 29 5.60 15.22 -2.16
CA ALA A 29 5.19 16.61 -2.22
C ALA A 29 5.18 17.19 -3.65
N ASP A 30 5.95 16.63 -4.58
CA ASP A 30 5.85 16.95 -6.01
C ASP A 30 4.74 16.10 -6.65
N PRO A 31 3.68 16.71 -7.23
CA PRO A 31 2.59 15.98 -7.87
C PRO A 31 3.03 15.00 -8.95
N ARG A 32 4.14 15.29 -9.65
CA ARG A 32 4.68 14.39 -10.69
C ARG A 32 5.27 13.14 -10.07
N ASN A 33 6.06 13.28 -9.02
CA ASN A 33 6.63 12.15 -8.30
C ASN A 33 5.52 11.30 -7.65
N ALA A 34 4.49 11.95 -7.09
CA ALA A 34 3.33 11.24 -6.55
C ALA A 34 2.61 10.43 -7.64
N GLN A 35 2.40 11.00 -8.83
CA GLN A 35 1.80 10.30 -9.96
C GLN A 35 2.69 9.16 -10.47
N ASP A 36 3.99 9.40 -10.64
CA ASP A 36 4.95 8.38 -11.09
C ASP A 36 5.01 7.20 -10.12
N MET A 37 4.95 7.45 -8.80
CA MET A 37 4.89 6.41 -7.79
C MET A 37 3.55 5.67 -7.79
N ALA A 38 2.44 6.37 -8.02
CA ALA A 38 1.12 5.75 -8.14
C ALA A 38 1.09 4.78 -9.34
N ASP A 39 1.58 5.23 -10.48
CA ASP A 39 1.69 4.43 -11.71
C ASP A 39 2.63 3.24 -11.50
N ALA A 40 3.77 3.45 -10.82
CA ALA A 40 4.69 2.38 -10.45
C ALA A 40 4.05 1.37 -9.49
N GLY A 41 3.22 1.83 -8.55
CA GLY A 41 2.45 0.97 -7.64
C GLY A 41 1.46 0.09 -8.39
N ALA A 42 0.70 0.66 -9.34
CA ALA A 42 -0.23 -0.09 -10.17
C ALA A 42 0.52 -1.12 -11.04
N TRP A 43 1.60 -0.71 -11.69
CA TRP A 43 2.48 -1.61 -12.43
C TRP A 43 3.04 -2.74 -11.55
N ALA A 44 3.53 -2.42 -10.34
CA ALA A 44 4.08 -3.39 -9.41
C ALA A 44 3.01 -4.39 -8.95
N SER A 45 1.77 -3.95 -8.74
CA SER A 45 0.63 -4.85 -8.47
C SER A 45 0.51 -5.91 -9.55
N ASP A 46 0.51 -5.51 -10.82
CA ASP A 46 0.23 -6.42 -11.92
C ASP A 46 1.46 -7.27 -12.32
N PHE A 47 2.67 -6.73 -12.15
CA PHE A 47 3.91 -7.42 -12.52
C PHE A 47 4.49 -8.29 -11.41
N LEU A 48 4.55 -7.79 -10.16
CA LEU A 48 5.16 -8.52 -9.03
C LEU A 48 4.18 -9.45 -8.33
N TYR A 49 2.87 -9.19 -8.44
CA TYR A 49 1.83 -9.95 -7.76
C TYR A 49 0.76 -10.53 -8.70
N PRO A 50 1.13 -11.17 -9.84
CA PRO A 50 0.16 -11.67 -10.81
C PRO A 50 -0.77 -12.76 -10.24
N GLY A 51 -0.31 -13.51 -9.24
CA GLY A 51 -1.11 -14.52 -8.51
C GLY A 51 -1.81 -14.00 -7.25
N GLU A 52 -1.62 -12.73 -6.88
CA GLU A 52 -2.28 -12.08 -5.73
C GLU A 52 -3.34 -11.06 -6.17
N ALA A 53 -3.88 -11.20 -7.39
CA ALA A 53 -4.97 -10.37 -7.86
C ALA A 53 -6.13 -10.46 -6.86
N GLU A 54 -6.61 -9.30 -6.39
CA GLU A 54 -7.69 -9.16 -5.40
C GLU A 54 -7.28 -9.54 -3.96
N THR A 55 -6.19 -8.95 -3.49
CA THR A 55 -5.88 -8.85 -2.06
C THR A 55 -5.98 -7.39 -1.61
N LEU A 56 -5.99 -7.16 -0.30
CA LEU A 56 -5.93 -5.80 0.24
C LEU A 56 -4.69 -5.05 -0.27
N ARG A 57 -3.53 -5.73 -0.34
CA ARG A 57 -2.28 -5.16 -0.85
C ARG A 57 -2.38 -4.77 -2.32
N THR A 58 -2.87 -5.66 -3.18
CA THR A 58 -2.94 -5.37 -4.62
C THR A 58 -3.98 -4.29 -4.92
N ALA A 59 -5.10 -4.24 -4.19
CA ALA A 59 -6.05 -3.15 -4.31
C ALA A 59 -5.45 -1.79 -3.89
N ARG A 60 -4.70 -1.75 -2.77
CA ARG A 60 -3.96 -0.55 -2.36
C ARG A 60 -2.97 -0.10 -3.43
N LEU A 61 -2.17 -1.02 -3.95
CA LEU A 61 -1.16 -0.72 -4.96
C LEU A 61 -1.77 -0.21 -6.28
N ARG A 62 -2.91 -0.76 -6.70
CA ARG A 62 -3.66 -0.26 -7.88
C ARG A 62 -4.25 1.13 -7.68
N LYS A 63 -4.56 1.52 -6.45
CA LYS A 63 -4.91 2.90 -6.10
C LYS A 63 -3.68 3.82 -6.00
N GLY A 64 -2.48 3.31 -6.25
CA GLY A 64 -1.24 4.07 -6.17
C GLY A 64 -0.84 4.48 -4.76
N LEU A 65 -1.41 3.83 -3.74
CA LEU A 65 -1.21 4.23 -2.35
C LEU A 65 -0.06 3.44 -1.70
N SER A 66 0.81 4.13 -0.98
CA SER A 66 1.69 3.49 0.01
C SER A 66 0.89 3.06 1.25
N GLN A 67 1.46 2.18 2.08
CA GLN A 67 0.81 1.79 3.34
C GLN A 67 0.58 3.00 4.27
N LYS A 68 1.51 3.96 4.25
CA LYS A 68 1.43 5.20 5.05
C LYS A 68 0.32 6.12 4.53
N GLN A 69 0.19 6.26 3.21
CA GLN A 69 -0.87 7.04 2.60
C GLN A 69 -2.26 6.44 2.90
N LEU A 70 -2.42 5.12 2.75
CA LEU A 70 -3.68 4.46 3.13
C LEU A 70 -3.98 4.64 4.62
N ALA A 71 -2.97 4.51 5.48
CA ALA A 71 -3.12 4.70 6.92
C ALA A 71 -3.62 6.12 7.26
N SER A 72 -3.01 7.14 6.66
CA SER A 72 -3.42 8.53 6.80
C SER A 72 -4.86 8.74 6.32
N LEU A 73 -5.20 8.18 5.15
CA LEU A 73 -6.52 8.33 4.53
C LEU A 73 -7.66 7.74 5.38
N ILE A 74 -7.44 6.62 6.07
CA ILE A 74 -8.45 5.99 6.93
C ILE A 74 -8.32 6.37 8.42
N GLY A 75 -7.35 7.21 8.76
CA GLY A 75 -7.09 7.66 10.14
C GLY A 75 -6.59 6.53 11.05
N THR A 76 -5.55 5.80 10.63
CA THR A 76 -4.85 4.77 11.42
C THR A 76 -3.33 4.90 11.26
N SER A 77 -2.56 3.97 11.79
CA SER A 77 -1.09 3.94 11.69
C SER A 77 -0.59 3.04 10.55
N GLN A 78 0.57 3.37 9.98
CA GLN A 78 1.21 2.53 8.97
C GLN A 78 1.48 1.10 9.49
N PRO A 79 1.98 0.88 10.72
CA PRO A 79 2.11 -0.47 11.29
C PRO A 79 0.78 -1.23 11.35
N HIS A 80 -0.34 -0.55 11.57
CA HIS A 80 -1.65 -1.20 11.55
C HIS A 80 -1.99 -1.71 10.15
N ILE A 81 -1.79 -0.90 9.10
CA ILE A 81 -1.97 -1.36 7.71
C ILE A 81 -1.02 -2.50 7.36
N ALA A 82 0.25 -2.41 7.75
CA ALA A 82 1.23 -3.48 7.52
C ALA A 82 0.81 -4.80 8.18
N ASN A 83 0.29 -4.73 9.42
CA ASN A 83 -0.24 -5.91 10.11
C ASN A 83 -1.49 -6.47 9.42
N LEU A 84 -2.41 -5.62 8.97
CA LEU A 84 -3.57 -6.05 8.18
C LEU A 84 -3.17 -6.79 6.90
N GLU A 85 -2.17 -6.27 6.17
CA GLU A 85 -1.65 -6.91 4.96
C GLU A 85 -0.81 -8.17 5.23
N LYS A 86 -0.33 -8.36 6.47
CA LYS A 86 0.49 -9.50 6.89
C LYS A 86 -0.34 -10.65 7.46
N SER A 87 -1.13 -10.40 8.49
CA SER A 87 -1.86 -11.46 9.19
C SER A 87 -3.35 -11.50 8.87
N GLY A 88 -3.90 -10.42 8.29
CA GLY A 88 -5.33 -10.30 8.06
C GLY A 88 -6.12 -10.41 9.36
N ASN A 89 -5.62 -9.83 10.46
CA ASN A 89 -6.31 -9.82 11.76
C ASN A 89 -7.76 -9.34 11.62
N ASP A 90 -8.60 -9.72 12.58
CA ASP A 90 -10.02 -9.37 12.59
C ASP A 90 -10.22 -7.86 12.38
N VAL A 91 -10.79 -7.50 11.23
CA VAL A 91 -10.95 -6.11 10.81
C VAL A 91 -12.24 -5.60 11.43
N MET A 92 -12.13 -4.63 12.33
CA MET A 92 -13.31 -3.97 12.88
C MET A 92 -14.17 -3.41 11.75
N LEU A 93 -15.49 -3.53 11.87
CA LEU A 93 -16.45 -3.04 10.87
C LEU A 93 -16.20 -1.59 10.46
N SER A 94 -15.85 -0.72 11.42
CA SER A 94 -15.51 0.67 11.16
C SER A 94 -14.28 0.85 10.27
N THR A 95 -13.25 0.02 10.45
CA THR A 95 -12.06 -0.01 9.60
C THR A 95 -12.39 -0.58 8.22
N ALA A 96 -13.20 -1.63 8.17
CA ALA A 96 -13.64 -2.25 6.91
C ALA A 96 -14.38 -1.25 6.01
N VAL A 97 -15.33 -0.48 6.56
CA VAL A 97 -16.05 0.56 5.82
C VAL A 97 -15.10 1.62 5.27
N LYS A 98 -14.13 2.08 6.06
CA LYS A 98 -13.16 3.08 5.61
C LYS A 98 -12.21 2.54 4.53
N LEU A 99 -11.78 1.28 4.66
CA LEU A 99 -10.96 0.61 3.64
C LEU A 99 -11.72 0.50 2.33
N CYS A 100 -12.99 0.09 2.37
CA CYS A 100 -13.84 -0.01 1.18
C CYS A 100 -13.98 1.34 0.47
N ALA A 101 -14.22 2.42 1.23
CA ALA A 101 -14.32 3.77 0.67
C ALA A 101 -12.99 4.27 0.10
N ALA A 102 -11.88 4.08 0.83
CA ALA A 102 -10.55 4.53 0.41
C ALA A 102 -10.00 3.77 -0.81
N LEU A 103 -10.34 2.49 -0.93
CA LEU A 103 -9.83 1.60 -1.96
C LEU A 103 -10.82 1.34 -3.09
N ASP A 104 -12.03 1.91 -3.02
CA ASP A 104 -13.10 1.72 -4.00
C ASP A 104 -13.45 0.23 -4.19
N ILE A 105 -13.63 -0.44 -3.06
CA ILE A 105 -13.95 -1.87 -2.98
C ILE A 105 -15.39 -2.01 -2.49
N GLU A 106 -16.17 -2.89 -3.13
CA GLU A 106 -17.48 -3.27 -2.61
C GLU A 106 -17.32 -4.02 -1.28
N PHE A 107 -18.09 -3.65 -0.26
CA PHE A 107 -17.97 -4.23 1.08
C PHE A 107 -18.06 -5.76 1.11
N GLY A 108 -18.89 -6.36 0.24
CA GLY A 108 -19.02 -7.81 0.12
C GLY A 108 -17.76 -8.53 -0.37
N CYS A 109 -16.86 -7.83 -1.07
CA CYS A 109 -15.62 -8.40 -1.59
C CYS A 109 -14.49 -8.43 -0.54
N LEU A 110 -14.51 -7.49 0.42
CA LEU A 110 -13.40 -7.30 1.36
C LEU A 110 -13.02 -8.57 2.16
N PRO A 111 -13.97 -9.37 2.68
CA PRO A 111 -13.62 -10.61 3.40
C PRO A 111 -12.80 -11.58 2.53
N GLY A 112 -13.23 -11.81 1.29
CA GLY A 112 -12.52 -12.70 0.35
C GLY A 112 -11.11 -12.20 0.01
N MET A 113 -10.92 -10.88 -0.08
CA MET A 113 -9.61 -10.26 -0.31
C MET A 113 -8.67 -10.44 0.88
N ILE A 114 -9.18 -10.34 2.11
CA ILE A 114 -8.42 -10.58 3.34
C ILE A 114 -8.03 -12.06 3.46
N ASP A 115 -8.97 -12.98 3.22
CA ASP A 115 -8.72 -14.42 3.28
C ASP A 115 -7.70 -14.89 2.23
N ARG A 116 -7.79 -14.33 1.02
CA ARG A 116 -6.80 -14.56 -0.04
C ARG A 116 -5.42 -14.05 0.36
N GLN A 117 -5.35 -12.83 0.90
CA GLN A 117 -4.08 -12.26 1.40
C GLN A 117 -3.45 -13.17 2.46
N ARG A 118 -4.24 -13.64 3.42
CA ARG A 118 -3.79 -14.54 4.49
C ARG A 118 -3.25 -15.85 3.91
N SER A 119 -4.02 -16.48 3.02
CA SER A 119 -3.65 -17.74 2.39
C SER A 119 -2.32 -17.64 1.64
N ILE A 120 -2.10 -16.54 0.91
CA ILE A 120 -0.85 -16.28 0.20
C ILE A 120 0.32 -16.10 1.17
N ASN A 121 0.12 -15.33 2.25
CA ASN A 121 1.19 -15.10 3.23
C ASN A 121 1.55 -16.41 3.95
N SER A 122 0.58 -17.22 4.37
CA SER A 122 0.83 -18.53 4.99
C SER A 122 1.57 -19.49 4.05
N GLN A 123 1.25 -19.52 2.76
CA GLN A 123 1.98 -20.33 1.78
C GLN A 123 3.44 -19.90 1.60
N LYS A 124 3.76 -18.61 1.79
CA LYS A 124 5.13 -18.09 1.71
C LYS A 124 5.94 -18.44 2.94
N GLU A 125 5.33 -18.51 4.12
CA GLU A 125 6.03 -18.88 5.37
C GLU A 125 6.39 -20.37 5.44
N LEU A 126 5.72 -21.21 4.65
CA LEU A 126 5.96 -22.65 4.55
C LEU A 126 7.05 -23.04 3.52
N LYS A 127 7.51 -22.09 2.70
CA LYS A 127 8.55 -22.28 1.68
C LYS A 127 9.89 -21.74 2.16
#